data_AF-A0A2V9VBX0-F1
#
_entry.id   AF-A0A2V9VBX0-F1
#
_cell.length_a   1.000
_cell.length_b   1.000
_cell.length_c   1.000
_cell.angle_alpha   90.00
_cell.angle_beta   90.00
_cell.angle_gamma   90.00
#
_symmetry.space_group_name_H-M   'P 1'
#
loop_
_entity.id
_entity.type
_entity.pdbx_description
1 polymer ?
#
loop_
_entity_poly.entity_id
_entity_poly.type
_entity_poly.pdbx_seq_one_letter_code
_entity_poly.pdbx_strand_id
1 'polypeptide(L)'
;SEALAQNGWFVGFTPRRNPEIIVAVLFEGGEHGRLAARLATQVIKAYVDKQRRLPSKVAKQDHKVDVGAIWNEAGDEQFHGGRFLIDVAKPRLPLATAAPGLR
;
A
#
# COMPACT_ATOMS: atom_id res chain seq x y z
N SER A 1 -6.57 41.15 18.05
CA SER A 1 -5.40 40.32 18.38
C SER A 1 -5.56 39.02 17.62
N GLU A 2 -5.15 39.02 16.35
CA GLU A 2 -5.39 37.92 15.38
C GLU A 2 -4.09 37.15 15.08
N ALA A 3 -3.01 37.47 15.81
CA ALA A 3 -1.63 37.12 15.48
C ALA A 3 -1.15 35.78 16.07
N LEU A 4 -2.04 34.94 16.59
CA LEU A 4 -1.70 33.60 17.07
C LEU A 4 -2.72 32.59 16.55
N ALA A 5 -2.95 32.56 15.24
CA ALA A 5 -3.60 31.43 14.61
C ALA A 5 -2.72 30.19 14.90
N GLN A 6 -3.10 29.40 15.90
CA GLN A 6 -2.25 28.33 16.42
C GLN A 6 -1.85 27.38 15.28
N ASN A 7 -0.56 27.07 15.19
CA ASN A 7 -0.07 26.16 14.19
C ASN A 7 -0.59 24.75 14.49
N GLY A 8 -1.29 24.16 13.52
CA GLY A 8 -1.72 22.77 13.60
C GLY A 8 -0.58 21.87 13.16
N TRP A 9 -0.15 20.92 13.99
CA TRP A 9 0.85 19.94 13.61
C TRP A 9 0.35 18.52 13.87
N PHE A 10 0.86 17.57 13.09
CA PHE A 10 0.54 16.16 13.22
C PHE A 10 1.72 15.30 12.80
N VAL A 11 1.94 14.21 13.54
CA VAL A 11 2.93 13.18 13.21
C VAL A 11 2.25 11.82 13.26
N GLY A 12 2.47 11.00 12.24
CA GLY A 12 1.96 9.64 12.16
C GLY A 12 2.94 8.71 11.45
N PHE A 13 2.83 7.42 11.73
CA PHE A 13 3.66 6.38 11.10
C PHE A 13 2.84 5.14 10.77
N THR A 14 3.29 4.38 9.77
CA THR A 14 2.67 3.11 9.39
C THR A 14 3.72 2.16 8.78
N PRO A 15 3.53 0.83 8.85
CA PRO A 15 2.62 0.06 9.72
C PRO A 15 2.87 0.24 11.22
N ARG A 16 1.86 -0.04 12.08
CA ARG A 16 1.98 0.14 13.55
C ARG A 16 3.00 -0.78 14.23
N ARG A 17 3.18 -2.01 13.72
CA ARG A 17 4.09 -3.00 14.32
C ARG A 17 5.51 -2.91 13.78
N ASN A 18 5.68 -2.56 12.52
CA ASN A 18 6.96 -2.37 11.86
C ASN A 18 6.86 -1.10 11.02
N PRO A 19 7.27 0.08 11.53
CA PRO A 19 7.10 1.34 10.82
C PRO A 19 8.03 1.41 9.61
N GLU A 20 7.46 1.65 8.43
CA GLU A 20 8.19 1.78 7.17
C GLU A 20 8.22 3.23 6.67
N ILE A 21 7.22 4.03 7.07
CA ILE A 21 7.13 5.45 6.76
C ILE A 21 6.69 6.25 7.99
N ILE A 22 7.29 7.43 8.15
CA ILE A 22 6.91 8.46 9.13
C ILE A 22 6.54 9.72 8.35
N VAL A 23 5.44 10.36 8.72
CA VAL A 23 4.94 11.58 8.09
C VAL A 23 4.73 12.64 9.17
N ALA A 24 5.38 13.79 9.01
CA ALA A 24 5.20 14.98 9.83
C ALA A 24 4.62 16.11 8.98
N VAL A 25 3.56 16.76 9.47
CA VAL A 25 2.88 17.86 8.78
C VAL A 25 2.75 19.04 9.72
N LEU A 26 3.17 20.21 9.24
CA LEU A 26 2.93 21.50 9.86
C LEU A 26 1.94 22.27 8.99
N PHE A 27 0.92 22.83 9.62
CA PHE A 27 -0.12 23.64 8.99
C PHE A 27 -0.22 24.98 9.72
N GLU A 28 0.32 26.02 9.08
CA GLU A 28 0.33 27.37 9.62
C GLU A 28 -1.08 27.97 9.62
N GLY A 29 -1.47 28.60 10.72
CA GLY A 29 -2.81 29.17 10.88
C GLY A 29 -3.97 28.16 10.91
N GLY A 30 -3.67 26.88 11.15
CA GLY A 30 -4.65 25.78 11.10
C GLY A 30 -5.56 25.67 12.33
N GLU A 31 -5.31 26.46 13.38
CA GLU A 31 -5.97 26.52 14.69
C GLU A 31 -5.90 25.22 15.51
N HIS A 32 -6.07 24.07 14.87
CA HIS A 32 -6.10 22.73 15.44
C HIS A 32 -5.43 21.72 14.49
N GLY A 33 -4.74 20.71 15.06
CA GLY A 33 -4.04 19.65 14.30
C GLY A 33 -4.92 18.76 13.41
N ARG A 34 -6.25 18.95 13.41
CA ARG A 34 -7.20 18.18 12.58
C ARG A 34 -6.90 18.30 11.08
N LEU A 35 -6.57 19.50 10.60
CA LEU A 35 -6.25 19.71 9.18
C LEU A 35 -4.91 19.05 8.81
N ALA A 36 -3.90 19.21 9.66
CA ALA A 36 -2.60 18.54 9.51
C ALA A 36 -2.74 17.00 9.49
N ALA A 37 -3.61 16.44 10.35
CA ALA A 37 -3.90 15.01 10.38
C ALA A 37 -4.55 14.49 9.09
N ARG A 38 -5.48 15.27 8.50
CA ARG A 38 -6.11 14.90 7.21
C ARG A 38 -5.09 14.86 6.08
N LEU A 39 -4.16 15.82 6.04
CA LEU A 39 -3.07 15.84 5.06
C LEU A 39 -2.14 14.63 5.24
N ALA A 40 -1.68 14.36 6.47
CA ALA A 40 -0.84 13.20 6.75
C ALA A 40 -1.52 11.88 6.36
N THR A 41 -2.83 11.77 6.60
CA THR A 41 -3.63 10.60 6.20
C THR A 41 -3.63 10.38 4.69
N GLN A 42 -3.74 11.44 3.88
CA GLN A 42 -3.70 11.34 2.42
C GLN A 42 -2.33 10.85 1.93
N VAL A 43 -1.23 11.36 2.52
CA VAL A 43 0.14 10.92 2.19
C VAL A 43 0.34 9.46 2.54
N ILE A 44 -0.05 9.06 3.75
CA ILE A 44 0.03 7.66 4.21
C ILE A 44 -0.79 6.75 3.30
N LYS A 45 -2.02 7.15 2.94
CA LYS A 45 -2.87 6.38 2.02
C LYS A 45 -2.22 6.22 0.65
N ALA A 46 -1.68 7.29 0.07
CA ALA A 46 -1.00 7.24 -1.22
C ALA A 46 0.22 6.29 -1.19
N TYR A 47 0.98 6.30 -0.09
CA TYR A 47 2.10 5.38 0.12
C TYR A 47 1.64 3.91 0.16
N VAL A 48 0.65 3.60 0.99
CA VAL A 48 0.12 2.23 1.13
C VAL A 48 -0.52 1.74 -0.18
N ASP A 49 -1.27 2.60 -0.87
CA ASP A 49 -1.86 2.27 -2.17
C ASP A 49 -0.76 1.99 -3.22
N LYS A 50 0.33 2.76 -3.20
CA LYS A 50 1.49 2.51 -4.08
C LYS A 50 2.17 1.18 -3.75
N GLN A 51 2.41 0.89 -2.47
CA GLN A 51 2.98 -0.40 -2.05
C GLN A 51 2.13 -1.58 -2.48
N ARG A 52 0.80 -1.48 -2.38
CA ARG A 52 -0.13 -2.54 -2.82
C ARG A 52 -0.16 -2.72 -4.34
N ARG A 53 0.05 -1.64 -5.10
CA ARG A 53 0.09 -1.68 -6.58
C ARG A 53 1.40 -2.25 -7.12
N LEU A 54 2.50 -2.08 -6.38
CA LEU A 54 3.76 -2.69 -6.75
C LEU A 54 3.58 -4.22 -6.68
N PRO A 55 3.78 -4.95 -7.79
CA PRO A 55 3.62 -6.39 -7.78
C PRO A 55 4.54 -6.96 -6.71
N SER A 56 3.97 -7.78 -5.84
CA SER A 56 4.72 -8.46 -4.80
C SER A 56 5.84 -9.25 -5.48
N LYS A 57 7.09 -9.12 -4.98
CA LYS A 57 8.28 -9.75 -5.56
C LYS A 57 8.23 -11.30 -5.59
N VAL A 58 7.09 -11.92 -5.26
CA VAL A 58 6.91 -13.37 -5.12
C VAL A 58 6.92 -14.14 -6.44
N ALA A 59 6.87 -13.50 -7.59
CA ALA A 59 7.36 -14.13 -8.82
C ALA A 59 7.68 -13.02 -9.82
N LYS A 60 8.91 -12.99 -10.34
CA LYS A 60 9.14 -12.29 -11.61
C LYS A 60 8.20 -12.95 -12.62
N GLN A 61 7.23 -12.19 -13.14
CA GLN A 61 6.18 -12.64 -14.07
C GLN A 61 6.71 -13.07 -15.46
N ASP A 62 8.02 -13.32 -15.60
CA ASP A 62 8.66 -13.70 -16.86
C ASP A 62 8.70 -15.23 -17.07
N HIS A 63 8.33 -16.03 -16.07
CA HIS A 63 8.22 -17.49 -16.20
C HIS A 63 6.89 -18.01 -15.66
N LYS A 64 6.42 -19.14 -16.20
CA LYS A 64 5.28 -19.91 -15.65
C LYS A 64 5.52 -20.13 -14.16
N VAL A 65 4.54 -19.78 -13.34
CA VAL A 65 4.65 -19.93 -11.89
C VAL A 65 4.32 -21.37 -11.53
N ASP A 66 5.27 -22.07 -10.88
CA ASP A 66 5.04 -23.40 -10.33
C ASP A 66 4.27 -23.27 -9.01
N VAL A 67 3.06 -23.84 -8.98
CA VAL A 67 2.20 -23.87 -7.81
C VAL A 67 2.02 -25.33 -7.38
N GLY A 68 2.57 -25.65 -6.20
CA GLY A 68 2.34 -26.92 -5.52
C GLY A 68 1.20 -26.80 -4.51
N ALA A 69 0.27 -27.75 -4.54
CA ALA A 69 -0.76 -27.92 -3.53
C ALA A 69 -0.64 -29.31 -2.88
N ILE A 70 -0.82 -29.36 -1.56
CA ILE A 70 -0.90 -30.60 -0.78
C ILE A 70 -2.25 -30.56 -0.05
N TRP A 71 -3.04 -31.62 -0.18
CA TRP A 71 -4.34 -31.75 0.47
C TRP A 71 -4.55 -33.18 0.97
N ASN A 72 -5.54 -33.36 1.84
CA ASN A 72 -5.92 -34.65 2.39
C ASN A 72 -7.43 -34.63 2.67
N GLU A 73 -8.10 -35.78 2.56
CA GLU A 73 -9.51 -35.92 2.93
C GLU A 73 -9.67 -35.99 4.46
N ALA A 74 -10.83 -35.56 4.95
CA ALA A 74 -11.07 -35.51 6.39
C ALA A 74 -11.10 -36.92 6.99
N GLY A 75 -10.10 -37.23 7.82
CA GLY A 75 -9.98 -38.52 8.51
C GLY A 75 -9.05 -39.52 7.83
N ASP A 76 -8.45 -39.16 6.69
CA ASP A 76 -7.36 -39.91 6.10
C ASP A 76 -6.00 -39.32 6.58
N GLU A 77 -4.96 -40.13 6.68
CA GLU A 77 -3.58 -39.71 6.99
C GLU A 77 -2.74 -39.52 5.71
N GLN A 78 -3.30 -39.91 4.56
CA GLN A 78 -2.61 -39.89 3.28
C GLN A 78 -2.66 -38.51 2.62
N PHE A 79 -1.49 -37.93 2.35
CA PHE A 79 -1.39 -36.65 1.65
C PHE A 79 -1.41 -36.83 0.13
N HIS A 80 -2.32 -36.12 -0.53
CA HIS A 80 -2.32 -35.93 -1.98
C HIS A 80 -1.53 -34.66 -2.34
N GLY A 81 -0.79 -34.72 -3.44
CA GLY A 81 -0.03 -33.59 -3.93
C GLY A 81 -0.19 -33.41 -5.43
N GLY A 82 -0.32 -32.16 -5.87
CA GLY A 82 -0.36 -31.77 -7.28
C GLY A 82 0.53 -30.56 -7.54
N ARG A 83 1.18 -30.53 -8.71
CA ARG A 83 1.93 -29.36 -9.19
C ARG A 83 1.33 -28.87 -10.49
N PHE A 84 1.12 -27.57 -10.59
CA PHE A 84 0.54 -26.93 -11.76
C PHE A 84 1.42 -25.76 -12.19
N LEU A 85 1.71 -25.69 -13.48
CA LEU A 85 2.36 -24.54 -14.08
C LEU A 85 1.29 -23.56 -14.55
N ILE A 86 1.17 -22.43 -13.87
CA ILE A 86 0.17 -21.41 -14.16
C ILE A 86 0.81 -20.28 -14.97
N ASP A 87 0.18 -19.95 -16.10
CA ASP A 87 0.47 -18.72 -16.83
C ASP A 87 -0.23 -17.56 -16.13
N VAL A 88 0.53 -16.72 -15.42
CA VAL A 88 -0.04 -15.59 -14.70
C VAL A 88 -0.29 -14.46 -15.70
N ALA A 89 -1.57 -14.12 -15.88
CA ALA A 89 -1.97 -13.03 -16.76
C ALA A 89 -1.21 -11.74 -16.43
N LYS A 90 -0.58 -11.13 -17.44
CA LYS A 90 0.11 -9.84 -17.30
C LYS A 90 -0.92 -8.78 -16.85
N PRO A 91 -0.78 -8.19 -15.65
CA PRO A 91 -1.64 -7.06 -15.28
C PRO A 91 -1.37 -5.92 -16.27
N ARG A 92 -2.44 -5.39 -16.86
CA ARG A 92 -2.34 -4.20 -17.72
C ARG A 92 -1.86 -3.05 -16.84
N LEU A 93 -0.65 -2.56 -17.11
CA LEU A 93 -0.15 -1.35 -16.47
C LEU A 93 -1.16 -0.22 -16.78
N PRO A 94 -1.68 0.49 -15.77
CA PRO A 94 -2.48 1.66 -16.04
C PRO A 94 -1.61 2.65 -16.81
N LEU A 95 -2.10 3.08 -17.99
CA LEU A 95 -1.47 4.15 -18.74
C LEU A 95 -1.33 5.35 -17.80
N ALA A 96 -0.13 5.90 -17.65
CA ALA A 96 0.08 7.08 -16.83
C ALA A 96 -0.68 8.25 -17.48
N THR A 97 -1.91 8.48 -17.06
CA THR A 97 -2.66 9.68 -17.42
C THR A 97 -1.98 10.85 -16.72
N ALA A 98 -1.31 11.70 -17.50
CA ALA A 98 -0.80 12.98 -17.01
C ALA A 98 -1.95 13.76 -16.34
N ALA A 99 -1.65 14.43 -15.23
CA ALA A 99 -2.62 15.26 -14.53
C ALA A 99 -3.18 16.32 -15.51
N PRO A 100 -4.50 16.50 -15.60
CA PRO A 100 -5.08 17.57 -16.40
C PRO A 100 -4.66 18.91 -15.78
N GLY A 101 -3.78 19.65 -16.44
CA GLY A 101 -3.33 20.97 -15.97
C GLY A 101 -1.89 21.38 -16.29
N LEU A 102 -1.03 20.49 -16.84
CA LEU A 102 0.24 20.92 -17.43
C LEU A 102 0.06 21.20 -18.93
N ARG A 103 -0.12 22.46 -19.28
CA ARG A 103 0.22 23.05 -20.58
C ARG A 103 0.99 24.33 -20.34
#